data_AF-A0A2V8UEJ4-F1
#
_entry.id   AF-A0A2V8UEJ4-F1
#
_cell.length_a   1.000
_cell.length_b   1.000
_cell.length_c   1.000
_cell.angle_alpha   90.00
_cell.angle_beta   90.00
_cell.angle_gamma   90.00
#
_symmetry.space_group_name_H-M   'P 1'
#
loop_
_entity.id
_entity.type
_entity.pdbx_description
1 polymer ?
#
loop_
_entity_poly.entity_id
_entity_poly.type
_entity_poly.pdbx_seq_one_letter_code
_entity_poly.pdbx_strand_id
1 'polypeptide(L)'
;MILNKPTAILSGVLIRGSHSFKVGGDWRIDAFTNGVGSSAAGVYNFSGAETGLPYTQGQTISGGNVGLSYASFLLGAVDSASIANPTAPQGRKRSWALYAQDSWKVTHKLSIEYGLRWDYQGFAREIFDRVSGFTPSVPNPSAGGLLGATAYQGYGPGRCNCLFASPYPYAVAPRLGIAYQIARKTVLRVGWGITYGQTEVGQADFGGQLGVGGWNTLTFSAASYGQLALQLSDGLNYNSAALYAASADAGIRPTPGQLNAPPAMVDPNAARPPRMNQWNIALQREITRNIIVEAAYVGNRGAWFVANSLVDLNAVTPQRLQSYGLNINNAADRTLLTSPISSAPAQEFLNGVSAGPGANASSRWAVTGAGKLPYAGYPTGTTLAQSLRPYPQFGTLSVIEAPLGNTWYDSLQMKLTKRYSHGLDVTSTFAWQKEQANMGQGYGSGLGQVTGAVNDVFNRRNQKSLSSLSEPFTFSLGFSYRL
;
A
#
# COMPACT_ATOMS: atom_id res chain seq x y z
N MET A 1 8.14 -12.63 -25.56
CA MET A 1 8.97 -11.39 -25.54
C MET A 1 10.06 -11.58 -24.49
N ILE A 2 11.33 -11.46 -24.87
CA ILE A 2 12.47 -11.78 -24.00
C ILE A 2 12.63 -10.67 -22.95
N LEU A 3 12.45 -11.03 -21.68
CA LEU A 3 12.61 -10.13 -20.54
C LEU A 3 14.10 -9.92 -20.27
N ASN A 4 14.69 -8.91 -20.89
CA ASN A 4 16.08 -8.54 -20.62
C ASN A 4 16.18 -7.85 -19.25
N LYS A 5 16.74 -8.55 -18.25
CA LYS A 5 17.15 -8.01 -16.94
C LYS A 5 18.68 -7.88 -16.89
N PRO A 6 19.29 -7.00 -17.69
CA PRO A 6 20.74 -6.83 -17.68
C PRO A 6 21.19 -6.40 -16.28
N THR A 7 22.23 -7.06 -15.80
CA THR A 7 22.85 -6.82 -14.49
C THR A 7 24.37 -6.84 -14.68
N ALA A 8 25.06 -5.91 -14.04
CA ALA A 8 26.52 -5.81 -14.03
C ALA A 8 27.00 -5.56 -12.61
N ILE A 9 27.95 -6.37 -12.14
CA ILE A 9 28.52 -6.24 -10.80
C ILE A 9 30.03 -6.16 -10.96
N LEU A 10 30.65 -5.19 -10.29
CA LEU A 10 32.09 -5.03 -10.20
C LEU A 10 32.49 -5.01 -8.73
N SER A 11 33.57 -5.72 -8.39
CA SER A 11 34.16 -5.65 -7.05
C SER A 11 35.68 -5.81 -7.11
N GLY A 12 36.38 -5.03 -6.30
CA GLY A 12 37.83 -5.13 -6.12
C GLY A 12 38.18 -5.17 -4.63
N VAL A 13 39.26 -5.88 -4.30
CA VAL A 13 39.83 -5.96 -2.96
C VAL A 13 41.31 -5.60 -3.05
N LEU A 14 41.76 -4.73 -2.14
CA LEU A 14 43.17 -4.37 -1.98
C LEU A 14 43.55 -4.59 -0.52
N ILE A 15 44.55 -5.43 -0.29
CA ILE A 15 45.13 -5.65 1.03
C ILE A 15 46.46 -4.91 1.09
N ARG A 16 46.60 -3.99 2.04
CA ARG A 16 47.84 -3.23 2.25
C ARG A 16 48.09 -3.01 3.73
N GLY A 17 49.15 -3.62 4.25
CA GLY A 17 49.49 -3.54 5.66
C GLY A 17 48.38 -4.10 6.55
N SER A 18 47.90 -3.30 7.50
CA SER A 18 46.81 -3.67 8.40
C SER A 18 45.40 -3.38 7.84
N HIS A 19 45.30 -2.91 6.60
CA HIS A 19 44.04 -2.57 5.94
C HIS A 19 43.68 -3.59 4.86
N SER A 20 42.39 -3.87 4.75
CA SER A 20 41.79 -4.61 3.64
C SER A 20 40.62 -3.80 3.10
N PHE A 21 40.90 -3.05 2.02
CA PHE A 21 39.92 -2.22 1.33
C PHE A 21 39.11 -3.06 0.37
N LYS A 22 37.80 -2.83 0.33
CA LYS A 22 36.90 -3.41 -0.66
C LYS A 22 36.04 -2.31 -1.27
N VAL A 23 35.99 -2.26 -2.59
CA VAL A 23 35.18 -1.33 -3.36
C VAL A 23 34.39 -2.07 -4.41
N GLY A 24 33.25 -1.55 -4.80
CA GLY A 24 32.49 -2.14 -5.89
C GLY A 24 31.21 -1.40 -6.22
N GLY A 25 30.51 -1.93 -7.22
CA GLY A 25 29.24 -1.41 -7.67
C GLY A 25 28.36 -2.48 -8.30
N ASP A 26 27.08 -2.18 -8.34
CA ASP A 26 26.02 -2.96 -8.97
C ASP A 26 25.20 -2.02 -9.85
N TRP A 27 24.91 -2.45 -11.07
CA TRP A 27 23.94 -1.83 -11.95
C TRP A 27 22.99 -2.88 -12.48
N ARG A 28 21.69 -2.60 -12.42
CA ARG A 28 20.69 -3.50 -13.01
C ARG A 28 19.48 -2.75 -13.54
N ILE A 29 18.79 -3.40 -14.47
CA ILE A 29 17.43 -3.03 -14.88
C ILE A 29 16.47 -4.10 -14.37
N ASP A 30 15.63 -3.70 -13.41
CA ASP A 30 14.55 -4.55 -12.95
C ASP A 30 13.35 -4.37 -13.91
N ALA A 31 12.77 -5.49 -14.35
CA ALA A 31 11.69 -5.50 -15.32
C ALA A 31 10.55 -6.44 -14.87
N PHE A 32 9.33 -5.96 -15.07
CA PHE A 32 8.08 -6.70 -14.90
C PHE A 32 7.28 -6.60 -16.19
N THR A 33 6.66 -7.69 -16.61
CA THR A 33 5.79 -7.75 -17.77
C THR A 33 4.58 -8.58 -17.40
N ASN A 34 3.39 -8.02 -17.59
CA ASN A 34 2.15 -8.71 -17.37
C ASN A 34 1.35 -8.71 -18.66
N GLY A 35 0.89 -9.88 -19.11
CA GLY A 35 -0.07 -9.98 -20.19
C GLY A 35 -1.45 -10.18 -19.58
N VAL A 36 -2.29 -9.15 -19.63
CA VAL A 36 -3.65 -9.19 -19.10
C VAL A 36 -4.60 -9.44 -20.26
N GLY A 37 -5.15 -10.66 -20.30
CA GLY A 37 -6.23 -11.05 -21.23
C GLY A 37 -7.59 -11.20 -20.55
N SER A 38 -7.70 -10.86 -19.25
CA SER A 38 -8.96 -10.91 -18.52
C SER A 38 -9.99 -10.00 -19.21
N SER A 39 -11.22 -10.49 -19.38
CA SER A 39 -12.32 -9.80 -20.06
C SER A 39 -12.13 -9.57 -21.57
N ALA A 40 -11.06 -10.10 -22.19
CA ALA A 40 -10.88 -10.01 -23.65
C ALA A 40 -11.87 -10.86 -24.44
N ALA A 41 -12.40 -11.93 -23.83
CA ALA A 41 -13.50 -12.73 -24.38
C ALA A 41 -14.90 -12.20 -23.98
N GLY A 42 -14.95 -11.09 -23.24
CA GLY A 42 -16.15 -10.62 -22.57
C GLY A 42 -16.40 -11.32 -21.23
N VAL A 43 -17.04 -10.61 -20.31
CA VAL A 43 -17.59 -11.12 -19.05
C VAL A 43 -19.07 -10.85 -19.08
N TYR A 44 -19.88 -11.90 -18.87
CA TYR A 44 -21.34 -11.82 -18.86
C TYR A 44 -21.82 -12.16 -17.46
N ASN A 45 -22.60 -11.26 -16.87
CA ASN A 45 -23.22 -11.44 -15.57
C ASN A 45 -24.72 -11.64 -15.77
N PHE A 46 -25.26 -12.58 -15.01
CA PHE A 46 -26.69 -12.90 -15.00
C PHE A 46 -27.21 -12.62 -13.60
N SER A 47 -28.35 -11.96 -13.50
CA SER A 47 -28.99 -11.65 -12.23
C SER A 47 -30.37 -12.30 -12.16
N GLY A 48 -30.97 -12.31 -10.98
CA GLY A 48 -32.37 -12.71 -10.85
C GLY A 48 -33.34 -11.66 -11.40
N ALA A 49 -32.88 -10.45 -11.76
CA ALA A 49 -33.77 -9.35 -12.11
C ALA A 49 -34.59 -9.64 -13.36
N GLU A 50 -34.01 -10.26 -14.40
CA GLU A 50 -34.67 -10.54 -15.67
C GLU A 50 -35.78 -11.60 -15.55
N THR A 51 -35.71 -12.45 -14.53
CA THR A 51 -36.72 -13.49 -14.25
C THR A 51 -37.54 -13.19 -12.99
N GLY A 52 -37.29 -12.04 -12.36
CA GLY A 52 -38.04 -11.55 -11.21
C GLY A 52 -39.31 -10.84 -11.63
N LEU A 53 -40.29 -10.78 -10.72
CA LEU A 53 -41.53 -10.05 -10.97
C LEU A 53 -41.26 -8.54 -10.87
N PRO A 54 -41.73 -7.69 -11.82
CA PRO A 54 -41.37 -6.27 -11.86
C PRO A 54 -41.58 -5.50 -10.55
N TYR A 55 -42.65 -5.82 -9.80
CA TYR A 55 -42.97 -5.17 -8.52
C TYR A 55 -42.08 -5.61 -7.34
N THR A 56 -41.16 -6.56 -7.56
CA THR A 56 -40.22 -7.05 -6.54
C THR A 56 -38.85 -6.38 -6.61
N GLN A 57 -38.70 -5.32 -7.44
CA GLN A 57 -37.49 -4.52 -7.50
C GLN A 57 -37.08 -4.01 -6.11
N GLY A 58 -35.88 -4.39 -5.67
CA GLY A 58 -35.34 -4.00 -4.36
C GLY A 58 -35.96 -4.71 -3.15
N GLN A 59 -36.81 -5.73 -3.36
CA GLN A 59 -37.38 -6.54 -2.30
C GLN A 59 -36.52 -7.80 -2.07
N THR A 60 -36.25 -8.12 -0.80
CA THR A 60 -35.67 -9.39 -0.37
C THR A 60 -36.78 -10.25 0.20
N ILE A 61 -37.11 -11.37 -0.45
CA ILE A 61 -38.15 -12.31 0.03
C ILE A 61 -37.45 -13.56 0.54
N SER A 62 -37.71 -13.94 1.80
CA SER A 62 -37.09 -15.10 2.46
C SER A 62 -35.55 -15.10 2.44
N GLY A 63 -34.93 -13.92 2.51
CA GLY A 63 -33.47 -13.77 2.56
C GLY A 63 -32.77 -13.86 1.20
N GLY A 64 -33.50 -13.97 0.09
CA GLY A 64 -32.96 -13.99 -1.27
C GLY A 64 -33.54 -12.87 -2.15
N ASN A 65 -32.82 -12.56 -3.23
CA ASN A 65 -33.34 -11.73 -4.31
C ASN A 65 -34.42 -12.51 -5.08
N VAL A 66 -35.46 -11.82 -5.53
CA VAL A 66 -36.53 -12.44 -6.32
C VAL A 66 -36.06 -12.69 -7.76
N GLY A 67 -36.35 -13.89 -8.28
CA GLY A 67 -35.90 -14.38 -9.58
C GLY A 67 -34.72 -15.35 -9.49
N LEU A 68 -34.29 -15.90 -10.63
CA LEU A 68 -33.24 -16.92 -10.69
C LEU A 68 -32.19 -16.54 -11.75
N SER A 69 -30.98 -16.21 -11.32
CA SER A 69 -29.87 -15.88 -12.23
C SER A 69 -29.55 -17.01 -13.21
N TYR A 70 -29.68 -18.26 -12.77
CA TYR A 70 -29.51 -19.41 -13.64
C TYR A 70 -30.61 -19.52 -14.70
N ALA A 71 -31.85 -19.12 -14.39
CA ALA A 71 -32.92 -19.05 -15.38
C ALA A 71 -32.67 -17.92 -16.39
N SER A 72 -32.21 -16.74 -15.93
CA SER A 72 -31.78 -15.65 -16.82
C SER A 72 -30.65 -16.11 -17.77
N PHE A 73 -29.71 -16.91 -17.26
CA PHE A 73 -28.67 -17.54 -18.08
C PHE A 73 -29.24 -18.49 -19.15
N LEU A 74 -30.15 -19.40 -18.79
CA LEU A 74 -30.79 -20.33 -19.74
C LEU A 74 -31.60 -19.60 -20.81
N LEU A 75 -32.21 -18.45 -20.47
CA LEU A 75 -32.91 -17.58 -21.40
C LEU A 75 -31.97 -16.71 -22.23
N GLY A 76 -30.67 -16.67 -21.91
CA GLY A 76 -29.71 -15.75 -22.52
C GLY A 76 -29.94 -14.28 -22.17
N ALA A 77 -30.71 -13.98 -21.12
CA ALA A 77 -31.03 -12.64 -20.66
C ALA A 77 -29.89 -12.09 -19.78
N VAL A 78 -28.91 -11.43 -20.41
CA VAL A 78 -27.72 -10.91 -19.73
C VAL A 78 -28.09 -9.63 -18.98
N ASP A 79 -27.80 -9.59 -17.67
CA ASP A 79 -28.06 -8.42 -16.80
C ASP A 79 -27.01 -7.31 -17.04
N SER A 80 -25.76 -7.73 -17.16
CA SER A 80 -24.66 -6.83 -17.53
C SER A 80 -23.54 -7.60 -18.19
N ALA A 81 -22.80 -6.92 -19.07
CA ALA A 81 -21.61 -7.47 -19.67
C ALA A 81 -20.49 -6.42 -19.70
N SER A 82 -19.25 -6.90 -19.82
CA SER A 82 -18.13 -6.02 -20.10
C SER A 82 -17.12 -6.69 -21.01
N ILE A 83 -16.42 -5.90 -21.81
CA ILE A 83 -15.31 -6.36 -22.64
C ILE A 83 -14.19 -5.33 -22.60
N ALA A 84 -12.96 -5.81 -22.54
CA ALA A 84 -11.77 -4.99 -22.52
C ALA A 84 -10.77 -5.55 -23.52
N ASN A 85 -9.93 -4.70 -24.09
CA ASN A 85 -8.83 -5.19 -24.92
C ASN A 85 -7.77 -5.91 -24.05
N PRO A 86 -7.03 -6.88 -24.60
CA PRO A 86 -5.82 -7.37 -23.98
C PRO A 86 -4.83 -6.23 -23.76
N THR A 87 -4.18 -6.20 -22.59
CA THR A 87 -3.11 -5.25 -22.29
C THR A 87 -1.82 -5.97 -21.94
N ALA A 88 -0.69 -5.34 -22.22
CA ALA A 88 0.62 -5.87 -21.89
C ALA A 88 1.51 -4.80 -21.23
N PRO A 89 1.14 -4.29 -20.03
CA PRO A 89 1.96 -3.29 -19.35
C PRO A 89 3.33 -3.86 -18.98
N GLN A 90 4.35 -3.02 -19.13
CA GLN A 90 5.73 -3.36 -18.78
C GLN A 90 6.32 -2.33 -17.84
N GLY A 91 6.51 -2.71 -16.58
CA GLY A 91 7.19 -1.90 -15.57
C GLY A 91 8.71 -2.05 -15.68
N ARG A 92 9.45 -0.94 -15.66
CA ARG A 92 10.92 -0.94 -15.60
C ARG A 92 11.44 0.07 -14.59
N LYS A 93 12.47 -0.31 -13.84
CA LYS A 93 13.30 0.61 -13.06
C LYS A 93 14.78 0.31 -13.25
N ARG A 94 15.60 1.33 -13.06
CA ARG A 94 17.05 1.22 -13.03
C ARG A 94 17.52 1.34 -11.59
N SER A 95 18.44 0.47 -11.21
CA SER A 95 19.00 0.44 -9.88
C SER A 95 20.53 0.51 -9.99
N TRP A 96 21.13 1.33 -9.14
CA TRP A 96 22.57 1.44 -8.99
C TRP A 96 22.92 1.24 -7.52
N ALA A 97 24.10 0.69 -7.28
CA ALA A 97 24.71 0.76 -5.99
C ALA A 97 26.21 0.91 -6.10
N LEU A 98 26.80 1.69 -5.20
CA LEU A 98 28.24 1.87 -5.07
C LEU A 98 28.62 1.67 -3.62
N TYR A 99 29.76 1.04 -3.35
CA TYR A 99 30.22 0.87 -1.98
C TYR A 99 31.75 0.92 -1.87
N ALA A 100 32.19 1.37 -0.69
CA ALA A 100 33.57 1.32 -0.25
C ALA A 100 33.60 0.96 1.24
N GLN A 101 34.49 0.06 1.62
CA GLN A 101 34.69 -0.34 3.00
C GLN A 101 36.14 -0.67 3.28
N ASP A 102 36.54 -0.54 4.54
CA ASP A 102 37.87 -0.87 5.05
C ASP A 102 37.74 -1.75 6.29
N SER A 103 38.50 -2.85 6.28
CA SER A 103 38.75 -3.70 7.42
C SER A 103 40.14 -3.39 7.96
N TRP A 104 40.18 -2.75 9.13
CA TRP A 104 41.41 -2.23 9.71
C TRP A 104 41.77 -2.94 11.02
N LYS A 105 42.92 -3.62 11.02
CA LYS A 105 43.53 -4.16 12.24
C LYS A 105 44.38 -3.09 12.92
N VAL A 106 43.75 -2.25 13.74
CA VAL A 106 44.41 -1.15 14.48
C VAL A 106 45.54 -1.69 15.37
N THR A 107 45.25 -2.77 16.12
CA THR A 107 46.21 -3.49 16.95
C THR A 107 45.88 -4.98 16.93
N HIS A 108 46.69 -5.80 17.60
CA HIS A 108 46.38 -7.22 17.82
C HIS A 108 45.12 -7.46 18.66
N LYS A 109 44.59 -6.43 19.34
CA LYS A 109 43.37 -6.49 20.18
C LYS A 109 42.18 -5.75 19.59
N LEU A 110 42.40 -4.82 18.67
CA LEU A 110 41.38 -3.91 18.15
C LEU A 110 41.30 -4.01 16.64
N SER A 111 40.12 -4.36 16.15
CA SER A 111 39.77 -4.32 14.72
C SER A 111 38.57 -3.40 14.53
N ILE A 112 38.62 -2.56 13.51
CA ILE A 112 37.55 -1.64 13.13
C ILE A 112 37.17 -1.94 11.68
N GLU A 113 35.88 -2.03 11.42
CA GLU A 113 35.28 -2.16 10.11
C GLU A 113 34.46 -0.90 9.87
N TYR A 114 34.69 -0.19 8.78
CA TYR A 114 33.84 0.94 8.43
C TYR A 114 33.62 0.98 6.93
N GLY A 115 32.45 1.44 6.52
CA GLY A 115 32.12 1.49 5.12
C GLY A 115 30.87 2.31 4.84
N LEU A 116 30.75 2.68 3.58
CA LEU A 116 29.63 3.43 3.05
C LEU A 116 29.13 2.72 1.81
N ARG A 117 27.80 2.58 1.72
CA ARG A 117 27.12 2.18 0.50
C ARG A 117 26.14 3.25 0.11
N TRP A 118 26.07 3.56 -1.18
CA TRP A 118 25.03 4.37 -1.77
C TRP A 118 24.18 3.48 -2.65
N ASP A 119 22.88 3.45 -2.40
CA ASP A 119 21.90 2.77 -3.25
C ASP A 119 21.06 3.84 -3.96
N TYR A 120 20.79 3.62 -5.24
CA TYR A 120 19.87 4.43 -6.04
C TYR A 120 18.86 3.50 -6.69
N GLN A 121 17.59 3.70 -6.37
CA GLN A 121 16.48 2.95 -6.93
C GLN A 121 15.39 3.93 -7.37
N GLY A 122 14.86 3.73 -8.58
CA GLY A 122 13.68 4.43 -9.05
C GLY A 122 12.37 3.75 -8.64
N PHE A 123 11.26 4.46 -8.83
CA PHE A 123 9.95 3.84 -8.95
C PHE A 123 9.85 3.17 -10.33
N ALA A 124 9.19 2.01 -10.40
CA ALA A 124 8.96 1.34 -11.68
C ALA A 124 8.04 2.20 -12.55
N ARG A 125 8.43 2.49 -13.79
CA ARG A 125 7.58 3.19 -14.75
C ARG A 125 7.14 2.24 -15.85
N GLU A 126 5.94 2.43 -16.36
CA GLU A 126 5.50 1.76 -17.57
C GLU A 126 6.28 2.32 -18.76
N ILE A 127 6.82 1.47 -19.64
CA ILE A 127 7.78 1.91 -20.67
C ILE A 127 7.21 2.88 -21.71
N PHE A 128 5.89 3.00 -21.83
CA PHE A 128 5.20 3.95 -22.71
C PHE A 128 4.41 5.00 -21.92
N ASP A 129 4.63 5.07 -20.59
CA ASP A 129 3.94 5.96 -19.65
C ASP A 129 2.41 5.84 -19.73
N ARG A 130 1.85 4.65 -20.00
CA ARG A 130 0.41 4.45 -20.21
C ARG A 130 -0.32 4.07 -18.93
N VAL A 131 -0.06 4.77 -17.83
CA VAL A 131 -0.76 4.51 -16.57
C VAL A 131 -1.53 5.74 -16.10
N SER A 132 -2.61 5.47 -15.40
CA SER A 132 -3.50 6.48 -14.82
C SER A 132 -3.66 6.23 -13.33
N GLY A 133 -3.74 7.32 -12.57
CA GLY A 133 -3.85 7.31 -11.12
C GLY A 133 -4.74 8.45 -10.65
N PHE A 134 -5.35 8.32 -9.48
CA PHE A 134 -6.01 9.44 -8.83
C PHE A 134 -4.99 10.52 -8.47
N THR A 135 -5.29 11.78 -8.83
CA THR A 135 -4.49 12.94 -8.41
C THR A 135 -5.39 13.97 -7.74
N PRO A 136 -5.09 14.40 -6.51
CA PRO A 136 -6.00 15.20 -5.71
C PRO A 136 -5.99 16.68 -6.13
N SER A 137 -4.93 17.13 -6.80
CA SER A 137 -4.77 18.52 -7.24
C SER A 137 -5.35 18.80 -8.62
N VAL A 138 -5.84 17.78 -9.34
CA VAL A 138 -6.39 17.94 -10.69
C VAL A 138 -7.88 18.26 -10.60
N PRO A 139 -8.37 19.36 -11.21
CA PRO A 139 -9.80 19.65 -11.32
C PRO A 139 -10.51 18.57 -12.14
N ASN A 140 -11.68 18.14 -11.67
CA ASN A 140 -12.49 17.11 -12.30
C ASN A 140 -13.66 17.73 -13.08
N PRO A 141 -13.64 17.70 -14.42
CA PRO A 141 -14.71 18.28 -15.24
C PRO A 141 -16.09 17.64 -14.99
N SER A 142 -16.17 16.32 -14.74
CA SER A 142 -17.46 15.63 -14.51
C SER A 142 -18.03 15.87 -13.12
N ALA A 143 -17.21 16.39 -12.19
CA ALA A 143 -17.63 16.80 -10.85
C ALA A 143 -17.68 18.33 -10.71
N GLY A 144 -18.02 19.05 -11.77
CA GLY A 144 -18.19 20.51 -11.72
C GLY A 144 -16.90 21.30 -11.43
N GLY A 145 -15.73 20.71 -11.72
CA GLY A 145 -14.42 21.32 -11.47
C GLY A 145 -13.86 21.08 -10.07
N LEU A 146 -14.52 20.27 -9.22
CA LEU A 146 -13.97 19.88 -7.92
C LEU A 146 -12.59 19.23 -8.07
N LEU A 147 -11.68 19.53 -7.14
CA LEU A 147 -10.37 18.89 -7.11
C LEU A 147 -10.50 17.38 -6.88
N GLY A 148 -9.57 16.61 -7.43
CA GLY A 148 -9.55 15.16 -7.39
C GLY A 148 -10.09 14.54 -8.66
N ALA A 149 -9.19 14.10 -9.55
CA ALA A 149 -9.54 13.51 -10.83
C ALA A 149 -8.60 12.35 -11.19
N THR A 150 -8.95 11.61 -12.23
CA THR A 150 -8.01 10.68 -12.85
C THR A 150 -6.97 11.48 -13.62
N ALA A 151 -5.69 11.25 -13.38
CA ALA A 151 -4.60 11.81 -14.17
C ALA A 151 -3.89 10.69 -14.94
N TYR A 152 -3.28 11.06 -16.06
CA TYR A 152 -2.56 10.14 -16.94
C TYR A 152 -1.08 10.51 -16.94
N GLN A 153 -0.22 9.53 -16.65
CA GLN A 153 1.22 9.71 -16.58
C GLN A 153 1.81 10.02 -17.97
N GLY A 154 2.99 10.64 -17.99
CA GLY A 154 3.76 10.91 -19.20
C GLY A 154 3.53 12.31 -19.75
N TYR A 155 3.98 12.53 -20.98
CA TYR A 155 4.09 13.84 -21.60
C TYR A 155 3.25 13.93 -22.87
N GLY A 156 2.64 15.10 -23.09
CA GLY A 156 1.80 15.38 -24.25
C GLY A 156 0.35 15.72 -23.90
N PRO A 157 -0.50 15.95 -24.92
CA PRO A 157 -1.89 16.37 -24.72
C PRO A 157 -2.68 15.39 -23.83
N GLY A 158 -3.45 15.93 -22.89
CA GLY A 158 -4.29 15.16 -21.96
C GLY A 158 -3.54 14.45 -20.82
N ARG A 159 -2.21 14.55 -20.77
CA ARG A 159 -1.39 13.94 -19.70
C ARG A 159 -0.95 14.99 -18.68
N CYS A 160 -0.50 14.53 -17.51
CA CYS A 160 -0.04 15.42 -16.44
C CYS A 160 1.33 16.08 -16.71
N ASN A 161 2.04 15.69 -17.79
CA ASN A 161 3.43 16.08 -18.04
C ASN A 161 4.35 15.78 -16.86
N CYS A 162 4.11 14.62 -16.24
CA CYS A 162 4.70 14.23 -14.98
C CYS A 162 4.90 12.73 -14.89
N LEU A 163 5.73 12.32 -13.93
CA LEU A 163 5.74 10.96 -13.40
C LEU A 163 5.09 10.97 -12.02
N PHE A 164 4.35 9.92 -11.66
CA PHE A 164 3.62 9.91 -10.39
C PHE A 164 4.53 9.82 -9.15
N ALA A 165 5.74 9.30 -9.30
CA ALA A 165 6.74 9.27 -8.24
C ALA A 165 8.13 9.58 -8.80
N SER A 166 8.95 10.25 -7.98
CA SER A 166 10.32 10.61 -8.32
C SER A 166 11.33 9.75 -7.53
N PRO A 167 12.47 9.35 -8.12
CA PRO A 167 13.51 8.57 -7.44
C PRO A 167 14.02 9.24 -6.16
N TYR A 168 14.38 8.44 -5.16
CA TYR A 168 15.01 8.92 -3.93
C TYR A 168 16.54 8.76 -4.00
N PRO A 169 17.33 9.83 -4.22
CA PRO A 169 18.77 9.70 -4.46
C PRO A 169 19.62 9.62 -3.18
N TYR A 170 19.01 9.72 -2.00
CA TYR A 170 19.72 9.90 -0.73
C TYR A 170 19.83 8.62 0.11
N ALA A 171 19.68 7.43 -0.50
CA ALA A 171 19.81 6.16 0.21
C ALA A 171 21.29 5.83 0.49
N VAL A 172 21.83 6.51 1.51
CA VAL A 172 23.19 6.33 2.02
C VAL A 172 23.18 5.42 3.24
N ALA A 173 23.91 4.31 3.15
CA ALA A 173 23.96 3.19 4.08
C ALA A 173 25.36 3.07 4.71
N PRO A 174 25.66 3.86 5.75
CA PRO A 174 26.89 3.70 6.52
C PRO A 174 26.86 2.41 7.34
N ARG A 175 28.05 1.85 7.61
CA ARG A 175 28.27 0.70 8.48
C ARG A 175 29.54 0.92 9.30
N LEU A 176 29.47 0.54 10.57
CA LEU A 176 30.56 0.58 11.52
C LEU A 176 30.55 -0.70 12.35
N GLY A 177 31.70 -1.33 12.51
CA GLY A 177 31.93 -2.49 13.34
C GLY A 177 33.20 -2.31 14.15
N ILE A 178 33.18 -2.72 15.41
CA ILE A 178 34.33 -2.68 16.31
C ILE A 178 34.41 -4.02 17.02
N ALA A 179 35.59 -4.63 17.01
CA ALA A 179 35.91 -5.79 17.82
C ALA A 179 37.12 -5.47 18.69
N TYR A 180 36.93 -5.55 20.01
CA TYR A 180 37.97 -5.22 20.98
C TYR A 180 38.13 -6.32 22.03
N GLN A 181 39.33 -6.87 22.12
CA GLN A 181 39.74 -7.80 23.18
C GLN A 181 40.02 -7.01 24.47
N ILE A 182 38.97 -6.73 25.24
CA ILE A 182 39.04 -5.98 26.51
C ILE A 182 39.87 -6.71 27.58
N ALA A 183 39.92 -8.05 27.53
CA ALA A 183 40.75 -8.88 28.41
C ALA A 183 41.19 -10.14 27.66
N ARG A 184 42.18 -10.89 28.19
CA ARG A 184 42.77 -12.07 27.53
C ARG A 184 41.74 -13.07 26.97
N LYS A 185 40.59 -13.22 27.64
CA LYS A 185 39.52 -14.16 27.30
C LYS A 185 38.18 -13.50 27.02
N THR A 186 38.15 -12.17 26.89
CA THR A 186 36.91 -11.41 26.77
C THR A 186 36.99 -10.48 25.57
N VAL A 187 36.01 -10.57 24.68
CA VAL A 187 35.89 -9.76 23.47
C VAL A 187 34.55 -9.04 23.49
N LEU A 188 34.62 -7.73 23.31
CA LEU A 188 33.46 -6.88 23.03
C LEU A 188 33.35 -6.71 21.52
N ARG A 189 32.16 -6.91 20.97
CA ARG A 189 31.81 -6.59 19.59
C ARG A 189 30.68 -5.59 19.59
N VAL A 190 30.82 -4.55 18.78
CA VAL A 190 29.78 -3.54 18.56
C VAL A 190 29.63 -3.39 17.05
N GLY A 191 28.39 -3.43 16.57
CA GLY A 191 28.07 -3.18 15.17
C GLY A 191 26.92 -2.21 15.06
N TRP A 192 26.98 -1.32 14.09
CA TRP A 192 25.90 -0.42 13.71
C TRP A 192 25.89 -0.26 12.19
N GLY A 193 24.71 -0.15 11.61
CA GLY A 193 24.60 0.23 10.21
C GLY A 193 23.19 0.46 9.74
N ILE A 194 23.10 1.07 8.57
CA ILE A 194 21.84 1.25 7.85
C ILE A 194 21.86 0.34 6.63
N THR A 195 20.74 -0.31 6.36
CA THR A 195 20.49 -1.04 5.12
C THR A 195 19.20 -0.54 4.48
N TYR A 196 19.18 -0.53 3.15
CA TYR A 196 17.98 -0.25 2.37
C TYR A 196 17.48 -1.53 1.72
N GLY A 197 16.17 -1.73 1.73
CA GLY A 197 15.49 -2.75 0.95
C GLY A 197 15.27 -2.30 -0.49
N GLN A 198 14.46 -3.07 -1.21
CA GLN A 198 14.13 -2.78 -2.61
C GLN A 198 12.76 -2.11 -2.70
N THR A 199 12.62 -1.17 -3.63
CA THR A 199 11.29 -0.66 -4.04
C THR A 199 10.56 -1.72 -4.88
N GLU A 200 9.24 -1.72 -4.93
CA GLU A 200 8.51 -2.75 -5.69
C GLU A 200 8.67 -2.58 -7.22
N VAL A 201 8.43 -3.67 -7.97
CA VAL A 201 8.41 -3.69 -9.44
C VAL A 201 7.13 -4.38 -9.91
N GLY A 202 5.98 -3.79 -9.56
CA GLY A 202 4.90 -3.66 -10.54
C GLY A 202 3.81 -4.74 -10.64
N GLN A 203 3.76 -5.78 -9.79
CA GLN A 203 2.64 -6.74 -9.91
C GLN A 203 1.31 -6.14 -9.46
N ALA A 204 1.27 -5.48 -8.29
CA ALA A 204 0.06 -4.86 -7.78
C ALA A 204 -0.29 -3.58 -8.57
N ASP A 205 0.73 -2.77 -8.86
CA ASP A 205 0.59 -1.49 -9.57
C ASP A 205 0.07 -1.66 -11.01
N PHE A 206 0.73 -2.49 -11.81
CA PHE A 206 0.42 -2.65 -13.25
C PHE A 206 -0.48 -3.86 -13.55
N GLY A 207 -0.93 -4.59 -12.53
CA GLY A 207 -1.84 -5.73 -12.64
C GLY A 207 -3.31 -5.42 -12.33
N GLY A 208 -3.63 -4.22 -11.83
CA GLY A 208 -5.03 -3.81 -11.63
C GLY A 208 -5.27 -2.60 -10.70
N GLN A 209 -4.30 -2.17 -9.89
CA GLN A 209 -4.51 -1.02 -8.98
C GLN A 209 -4.36 0.34 -9.68
N LEU A 210 -3.38 0.47 -10.58
CA LEU A 210 -3.32 1.58 -11.53
C LEU A 210 -4.16 1.21 -12.75
N GLY A 211 -4.89 2.20 -13.28
CA GLY A 211 -5.49 2.04 -14.59
C GLY A 211 -4.39 2.04 -15.63
N VAL A 212 -4.47 1.16 -16.64
CA VAL A 212 -3.62 1.29 -17.82
C VAL A 212 -4.32 2.30 -18.73
N GLY A 213 -3.83 3.53 -18.72
CA GLY A 213 -4.39 4.64 -19.48
C GLY A 213 -4.49 4.30 -20.97
N GLY A 214 -5.67 4.54 -21.54
CA GLY A 214 -5.92 4.43 -22.96
C GLY A 214 -6.49 3.09 -23.46
N TRP A 215 -6.95 2.24 -22.55
CA TRP A 215 -7.61 0.96 -22.85
C TRP A 215 -8.99 0.97 -22.23
N ASN A 216 -10.01 0.92 -23.08
CA ASN A 216 -11.38 1.07 -22.62
C ASN A 216 -11.96 -0.30 -22.27
N THR A 217 -12.55 -0.38 -21.08
CA THR A 217 -13.56 -1.40 -20.81
C THR A 217 -14.89 -0.83 -21.29
N LEU A 218 -15.51 -1.50 -22.25
CA LEU A 218 -16.89 -1.24 -22.61
C LEU A 218 -17.79 -2.02 -21.67
N THR A 219 -18.76 -1.35 -21.07
CA THR A 219 -19.73 -1.94 -20.16
C THR A 219 -21.12 -1.82 -20.77
N PHE A 220 -21.89 -2.90 -20.66
CA PHE A 220 -23.28 -3.00 -21.06
C PHE A 220 -24.06 -3.31 -19.79
N SER A 221 -25.11 -2.55 -19.52
CA SER A 221 -25.91 -2.71 -18.31
C SER A 221 -27.37 -2.60 -18.66
N ALA A 222 -28.20 -3.41 -18.02
CA ALA A 222 -29.64 -3.28 -18.08
C ALA A 222 -30.05 -1.85 -17.73
N ALA A 223 -30.95 -1.27 -18.52
CA ALA A 223 -31.44 0.08 -18.29
C ALA A 223 -32.34 0.19 -17.04
N SER A 224 -32.99 -0.92 -16.67
CA SER A 224 -33.87 -1.01 -15.51
C SER A 224 -34.04 -2.46 -15.05
N TYR A 225 -34.58 -2.65 -13.85
CA TYR A 225 -34.93 -3.97 -13.33
C TYR A 225 -35.88 -4.72 -14.28
N GLY A 226 -35.65 -6.02 -14.48
CA GLY A 226 -36.46 -6.86 -15.37
C GLY A 226 -36.19 -6.64 -16.86
N GLN A 227 -35.23 -5.79 -17.23
CA GLN A 227 -34.75 -5.66 -18.61
C GLN A 227 -33.38 -6.31 -18.72
N LEU A 228 -33.11 -6.94 -19.87
CA LEU A 228 -31.77 -7.41 -20.20
C LEU A 228 -30.92 -6.26 -20.76
N ALA A 229 -29.61 -6.29 -20.51
CA ALA A 229 -28.65 -5.42 -21.18
C ALA A 229 -28.50 -5.81 -22.66
N LEU A 230 -28.44 -7.11 -22.93
CA LEU A 230 -28.33 -7.70 -24.25
C LEU A 230 -28.73 -9.18 -24.21
N GLN A 231 -29.10 -9.71 -25.36
CA GLN A 231 -29.39 -11.13 -25.52
C GLN A 231 -28.08 -11.87 -25.82
N LEU A 232 -27.80 -12.96 -25.09
CA LEU A 232 -26.54 -13.71 -25.23
C LEU A 232 -26.31 -14.22 -26.67
N SER A 233 -27.38 -14.58 -27.39
CA SER A 233 -27.32 -15.01 -28.79
C SER A 233 -26.84 -13.93 -29.75
N ASP A 234 -27.07 -12.66 -29.41
CA ASP A 234 -26.71 -11.51 -30.26
C ASP A 234 -25.25 -11.11 -30.07
N GLY A 235 -24.60 -11.64 -29.02
CA GLY A 235 -23.24 -11.30 -28.64
C GLY A 235 -23.09 -9.84 -28.20
N LEU A 236 -21.84 -9.43 -27.99
CA LEU A 236 -21.53 -8.03 -27.71
C LEU A 236 -21.42 -7.25 -29.01
N ASN A 237 -22.40 -6.38 -29.26
CA ASN A 237 -22.39 -5.47 -30.39
C ASN A 237 -21.72 -4.15 -30.01
N TYR A 238 -20.48 -3.95 -30.45
CA TYR A 238 -19.72 -2.74 -30.20
C TYR A 238 -18.75 -2.42 -31.34
N ASN A 239 -18.35 -1.15 -31.42
CA ASN A 239 -17.27 -0.74 -32.31
C ASN A 239 -15.93 -1.15 -31.69
N SER A 240 -15.19 -2.06 -32.33
CA SER A 240 -13.88 -2.50 -31.84
C SER A 240 -12.88 -1.35 -31.68
N ALA A 241 -12.96 -0.31 -32.52
CA ALA A 241 -12.12 0.88 -32.38
C ALA A 241 -12.32 1.60 -31.04
N ALA A 242 -13.51 1.49 -30.42
CA ALA A 242 -13.78 2.06 -29.11
C ALA A 242 -12.99 1.36 -27.98
N LEU A 243 -12.54 0.12 -28.15
CA LEU A 243 -11.65 -0.54 -27.17
C LEU A 243 -10.23 0.02 -27.19
N TYR A 244 -9.76 0.44 -28.37
CA TYR A 244 -8.39 0.93 -28.62
C TYR A 244 -8.28 2.46 -28.59
N ALA A 245 -9.41 3.16 -28.47
CA ALA A 245 -9.43 4.61 -28.39
C ALA A 245 -8.86 5.09 -27.05
N ALA A 246 -7.62 5.54 -27.04
CA ALA A 246 -7.01 6.04 -25.83
C ALA A 246 -7.67 7.35 -25.37
N SER A 247 -8.42 7.32 -24.27
CA SER A 247 -8.91 8.53 -23.61
C SER A 247 -7.99 8.91 -22.45
N ALA A 248 -7.52 10.15 -22.48
CA ALA A 248 -6.82 10.80 -21.37
C ALA A 248 -7.77 11.83 -20.71
N ASP A 249 -9.00 11.39 -20.44
CA ASP A 249 -10.06 12.24 -19.91
C ASP A 249 -10.04 12.24 -18.38
N ALA A 250 -9.68 13.38 -17.78
CA ALA A 250 -9.69 13.54 -16.33
C ALA A 250 -11.10 13.38 -15.73
N GLY A 251 -12.15 13.65 -16.52
CA GLY A 251 -13.57 13.53 -16.17
C GLY A 251 -14.16 12.14 -16.37
N ILE A 252 -13.37 11.13 -16.74
CA ILE A 252 -13.86 9.75 -16.96
C ILE A 252 -14.62 9.17 -15.76
N ARG A 253 -14.33 9.67 -14.56
CA ARG A 253 -15.05 9.33 -13.32
C ARG A 253 -15.27 10.58 -12.45
N PRO A 254 -16.37 10.65 -11.69
CA PRO A 254 -17.45 9.65 -11.64
C PRO A 254 -18.38 9.72 -12.85
N THR A 255 -19.07 8.62 -13.14
CA THR A 255 -20.20 8.62 -14.07
C THR A 255 -21.39 9.32 -13.41
N PRO A 256 -22.25 10.02 -14.18
CA PRO A 256 -23.40 10.74 -13.63
C PRO A 256 -24.27 9.86 -12.71
N GLY A 257 -24.64 10.39 -11.53
CA GLY A 257 -25.51 9.70 -10.57
C GLY A 257 -24.86 8.52 -9.83
N GLN A 258 -23.54 8.35 -9.89
CA GLN A 258 -22.83 7.24 -9.24
C GLN A 258 -21.67 7.73 -8.36
N LEU A 259 -21.38 6.97 -7.29
CA LEU A 259 -20.10 7.05 -6.59
C LEU A 259 -19.17 5.97 -7.13
N ASN A 260 -18.20 6.35 -7.95
CA ASN A 260 -17.18 5.42 -8.42
C ASN A 260 -15.93 5.49 -7.52
N ALA A 261 -15.04 4.51 -7.69
CA ALA A 261 -13.66 4.59 -7.23
C ALA A 261 -12.76 4.94 -8.42
N PRO A 262 -11.90 5.97 -8.36
CA PRO A 262 -10.88 6.19 -9.37
C PRO A 262 -9.76 5.14 -9.24
N PRO A 263 -8.84 5.04 -10.22
CA PRO A 263 -7.60 4.29 -10.05
C PRO A 263 -6.85 4.74 -8.78
N ALA A 264 -6.02 3.86 -8.21
CA ALA A 264 -5.27 4.21 -7.01
C ALA A 264 -4.33 5.42 -7.24
N MET A 265 -4.08 6.18 -6.19
CA MET A 265 -3.00 7.15 -6.17
C MET A 265 -1.68 6.43 -5.89
N VAL A 266 -0.64 6.74 -6.66
CA VAL A 266 0.75 6.45 -6.26
C VAL A 266 1.21 7.52 -5.26
N ASP A 267 1.73 7.13 -4.10
CA ASP A 267 2.35 8.10 -3.19
C ASP A 267 3.53 8.81 -3.90
N PRO A 268 3.65 10.15 -3.87
CA PRO A 268 4.76 10.85 -4.49
C PRO A 268 6.15 10.39 -4.00
N ASN A 269 6.23 9.80 -2.80
CA ASN A 269 7.42 9.22 -2.20
C ASN A 269 7.57 7.71 -2.45
N ALA A 270 6.80 7.09 -3.36
CA ALA A 270 6.82 5.65 -3.64
C ALA A 270 8.21 5.08 -3.98
N ALA A 271 9.12 5.91 -4.52
CA ALA A 271 10.50 5.47 -4.80
C ALA A 271 11.41 5.47 -3.56
N ARG A 272 10.90 5.79 -2.37
CA ARG A 272 11.69 5.81 -1.14
C ARG A 272 11.88 4.37 -0.65
N PRO A 273 13.11 3.82 -0.69
CA PRO A 273 13.33 2.45 -0.28
C PRO A 273 13.10 2.27 1.23
N PRO A 274 12.51 1.15 1.67
CA PRO A 274 12.45 0.81 3.09
C PRO A 274 13.86 0.75 3.66
N ARG A 275 14.04 1.16 4.91
CA ARG A 275 15.35 1.16 5.57
C ARG A 275 15.29 0.49 6.94
N MET A 276 16.38 -0.15 7.30
CA MET A 276 16.60 -0.69 8.64
C MET A 276 17.87 -0.08 9.23
N ASN A 277 17.72 0.58 10.36
CA ASN A 277 18.82 0.98 11.22
C ASN A 277 19.00 -0.11 12.27
N GLN A 278 20.13 -0.81 12.23
CA GLN A 278 20.41 -1.97 13.07
C GLN A 278 21.67 -1.75 13.89
N TRP A 279 21.66 -2.22 15.13
CA TRP A 279 22.83 -2.26 15.98
C TRP A 279 22.87 -3.54 16.81
N ASN A 280 24.07 -3.97 17.14
CA ASN A 280 24.32 -5.05 18.08
C ASN A 280 25.48 -4.71 19.00
N ILE A 281 25.36 -5.12 20.26
CA ILE A 281 26.42 -5.04 21.27
C ILE A 281 26.53 -6.43 21.89
N ALA A 282 27.66 -7.10 21.67
CA ALA A 282 27.89 -8.46 22.12
C ALA A 282 29.15 -8.56 22.99
N LEU A 283 29.03 -9.23 24.13
CA LEU A 283 30.14 -9.56 25.01
C LEU A 283 30.33 -11.08 25.00
N GLN A 284 31.49 -11.52 24.54
CA GLN A 284 31.87 -12.92 24.52
C GLN A 284 33.00 -13.16 25.54
N ARG A 285 32.88 -14.23 26.33
CA ARG A 285 33.92 -14.66 27.26
C ARG A 285 34.14 -16.16 27.21
N GLU A 286 35.41 -16.56 27.16
CA GLU A 286 35.83 -17.92 27.49
C GLU A 286 35.85 -18.07 29.02
N ILE A 287 34.98 -18.90 29.57
CA ILE A 287 34.85 -19.17 31.01
C ILE A 287 35.87 -20.23 31.44
N THR A 288 35.91 -21.33 30.70
CA THR A 288 36.90 -22.39 30.81
C THR A 288 37.43 -22.73 29.42
N ARG A 289 38.49 -23.53 29.29
CA ARG A 289 39.09 -23.88 27.98
C ARG A 289 38.08 -24.46 26.97
N ASN A 290 36.97 -25.00 27.46
CA ASN A 290 35.95 -25.64 26.64
C ASN A 290 34.58 -24.96 26.74
N ILE A 291 34.42 -23.86 27.48
CA ILE A 291 33.12 -23.18 27.66
C ILE A 291 33.23 -21.72 27.25
N ILE A 292 32.40 -21.32 26.30
CA ILE A 292 32.24 -19.96 25.82
C ILE A 292 30.82 -19.51 26.11
N VAL A 293 30.69 -18.31 26.64
CA VAL A 293 29.41 -17.64 26.84
C VAL A 293 29.43 -16.32 26.07
N GLU A 294 28.32 -16.03 25.39
CA GLU A 294 28.07 -14.78 24.70
C GLU A 294 26.71 -14.23 25.10
N ALA A 295 26.63 -12.93 25.34
CA ALA A 295 25.39 -12.19 25.47
C ALA A 295 25.42 -11.00 24.52
N ALA A 296 24.36 -10.83 23.75
CA ALA A 296 24.23 -9.78 22.76
C ALA A 296 22.88 -9.07 22.89
N TYR A 297 22.89 -7.75 22.86
CA TYR A 297 21.69 -6.97 22.62
C TYR A 297 21.63 -6.60 21.13
N VAL A 298 20.50 -6.86 20.49
CA VAL A 298 20.23 -6.56 19.08
C VAL A 298 19.02 -5.64 19.00
N GLY A 299 19.20 -4.49 18.35
CA GLY A 299 18.12 -3.53 18.13
C GLY A 299 17.98 -3.20 16.65
N ASN A 300 16.74 -3.27 16.15
CA ASN A 300 16.41 -2.83 14.80
C ASN A 300 15.31 -1.75 14.84
N ARG A 301 15.48 -0.73 14.01
CA ARG A 301 14.49 0.32 13.76
C ARG A 301 14.25 0.40 12.27
N GLY A 302 13.12 -0.13 11.86
CA GLY A 302 12.64 -0.09 10.51
C GLY A 302 11.85 1.17 10.22
N ALA A 303 12.02 1.73 9.02
CA ALA A 303 11.24 2.86 8.54
C ALA A 303 11.01 2.75 7.03
N TRP A 304 9.97 3.43 6.55
CA TRP A 304 9.63 3.52 5.13
C TRP A 304 9.21 2.19 4.49
N PHE A 305 8.67 1.28 5.28
CA PHE A 305 7.94 0.14 4.73
C PHE A 305 6.63 0.62 4.10
N VAL A 306 6.18 -0.07 3.04
CA VAL A 306 4.92 0.25 2.37
C VAL A 306 3.77 0.01 3.34
N ALA A 307 2.95 1.03 3.58
CA ALA A 307 1.86 1.04 4.55
C ALA A 307 0.67 1.86 4.06
N ASN A 308 0.05 1.39 2.99
CA ASN A 308 -1.05 2.06 2.28
C ASN A 308 -2.26 2.39 3.18
N SER A 309 -2.58 1.52 4.15
CA SER A 309 -3.69 1.74 5.08
C SER A 309 -3.49 2.90 6.05
N LEU A 310 -2.26 3.42 6.19
CA LEU A 310 -1.97 4.61 7.01
C LEU A 310 -2.29 5.94 6.29
N VAL A 311 -2.90 5.84 5.11
CA VAL A 311 -3.37 6.98 4.32
C VAL A 311 -4.86 6.80 4.06
N ASP A 312 -5.65 7.79 4.46
CA ASP A 312 -7.02 7.95 3.98
C ASP A 312 -7.17 9.37 3.43
N LEU A 313 -7.16 9.47 2.10
CA LEU A 313 -7.27 10.75 1.40
C LEU A 313 -8.68 11.34 1.49
N ASN A 314 -9.69 10.50 1.75
CA ASN A 314 -11.09 10.89 1.72
C ASN A 314 -11.76 10.86 3.10
N ALA A 315 -10.99 10.62 4.16
CA ALA A 315 -11.49 10.65 5.53
C ALA A 315 -12.05 12.03 5.90
N VAL A 316 -13.19 12.02 6.59
CA VAL A 316 -13.79 13.22 7.15
C VAL A 316 -13.19 13.46 8.53
N THR A 317 -12.37 14.51 8.67
CA THR A 317 -11.78 14.87 9.96
C THR A 317 -12.83 15.49 10.91
N PRO A 318 -12.68 15.36 12.24
CA PRO A 318 -13.49 16.11 13.19
C PRO A 318 -13.43 17.63 12.96
N GLN A 319 -12.28 18.16 12.56
CA GLN A 319 -12.10 19.58 12.23
C GLN A 319 -12.94 19.99 11.00
N ARG A 320 -13.01 19.12 10.00
CA ARG A 320 -13.86 19.34 8.82
C ARG A 320 -15.34 19.33 9.21
N LEU A 321 -15.78 18.36 10.02
CA LEU A 321 -17.14 18.34 10.56
C LEU A 321 -17.47 19.62 11.35
N GLN A 322 -16.55 20.06 12.20
CA GLN A 322 -16.70 21.30 12.97
C GLN A 322 -16.84 22.54 12.09
N SER A 323 -16.17 22.60 10.94
CA SER A 323 -16.36 23.70 9.97
C SER A 323 -17.77 23.76 9.37
N TYR A 324 -18.53 22.66 9.47
CA TYR A 324 -19.95 22.60 9.10
C TYR A 324 -20.89 22.65 10.33
N GLY A 325 -20.37 22.94 11.52
CA GLY A 325 -21.15 22.95 12.76
C GLY A 325 -21.54 21.56 13.29
N LEU A 326 -20.89 20.49 12.82
CA LEU A 326 -21.17 19.10 13.21
C LEU A 326 -20.14 18.59 14.22
N ASN A 327 -20.62 17.83 15.22
CA ASN A 327 -19.79 17.19 16.24
C ASN A 327 -20.06 15.69 16.32
N ILE A 328 -19.04 14.87 16.02
CA ILE A 328 -19.16 13.40 16.03
C ILE A 328 -19.53 12.81 17.40
N ASN A 329 -19.28 13.53 18.50
CA ASN A 329 -19.66 13.08 19.84
C ASN A 329 -21.15 13.30 20.13
N ASN A 330 -21.86 14.04 19.27
CA ASN A 330 -23.29 14.24 19.40
C ASN A 330 -24.08 13.15 18.65
N ALA A 331 -25.06 12.54 19.32
CA ALA A 331 -25.87 11.49 18.71
C ALA A 331 -26.73 11.97 17.52
N ALA A 332 -27.30 13.18 17.59
CA ALA A 332 -28.10 13.72 16.50
C ALA A 332 -27.24 14.01 15.25
N ASP A 333 -26.05 14.58 15.44
CA ASP A 333 -25.13 14.85 14.34
C ASP A 333 -24.63 13.54 13.70
N ARG A 334 -24.42 12.49 14.49
CA ARG A 334 -24.10 11.14 13.97
C ARG A 334 -25.23 10.58 13.11
N THR A 335 -26.48 10.68 13.58
CA THR A 335 -27.66 10.24 12.81
C THR A 335 -27.81 11.04 11.52
N LEU A 336 -27.61 12.36 11.57
CA LEU A 336 -27.66 13.23 10.40
C LEU A 336 -26.58 12.85 9.38
N LEU A 337 -25.35 12.60 9.84
CA LEU A 337 -24.22 12.18 9.00
C LEU A 337 -24.46 10.85 8.27
N THR A 338 -25.16 9.90 8.90
CA THR A 338 -25.49 8.61 8.29
C THR A 338 -26.78 8.62 7.48
N SER A 339 -27.58 9.69 7.55
CA SER A 339 -28.82 9.82 6.81
C SER A 339 -28.55 10.02 5.31
N PRO A 340 -29.38 9.44 4.41
CA PRO A 340 -29.32 9.76 2.99
C PRO A 340 -29.51 11.26 2.76
N ILE A 341 -28.80 11.82 1.79
CA ILE A 341 -28.91 13.23 1.42
C ILE A 341 -30.34 13.58 1.05
N SER A 342 -31.06 12.67 0.39
CA SER A 342 -32.47 12.85 0.03
C SER A 342 -33.43 12.95 1.24
N SER A 343 -32.99 12.64 2.45
CA SER A 343 -33.84 12.72 3.65
C SER A 343 -34.12 14.16 4.06
N ALA A 344 -35.30 14.41 4.66
CA ALA A 344 -35.68 15.75 5.12
C ALA A 344 -34.64 16.39 6.06
N PRO A 345 -34.10 15.70 7.09
CA PRO A 345 -33.08 16.30 7.97
C PRO A 345 -31.79 16.69 7.23
N ALA A 346 -31.35 15.88 6.26
CA ALA A 346 -30.16 16.19 5.47
C ALA A 346 -30.41 17.35 4.50
N GLN A 347 -31.60 17.43 3.90
CA GLN A 347 -31.99 18.56 3.06
C GLN A 347 -32.15 19.86 3.87
N GLU A 348 -32.69 19.81 5.09
CA GLU A 348 -32.77 20.96 6.00
C GLU A 348 -31.39 21.51 6.34
N PHE A 349 -30.45 20.61 6.67
CA PHE A 349 -29.05 20.94 6.91
C PHE A 349 -28.38 21.58 5.68
N LEU A 350 -28.54 20.98 4.50
CA LEU A 350 -27.97 21.50 3.26
C LEU A 350 -28.58 22.85 2.89
N ASN A 351 -29.88 23.04 3.06
CA ASN A 351 -30.57 24.30 2.72
C ASN A 351 -30.30 25.43 3.72
N GLY A 352 -29.50 25.20 4.77
CA GLY A 352 -29.19 26.20 5.79
C GLY A 352 -30.42 26.66 6.59
N VAL A 353 -31.47 25.83 6.63
CA VAL A 353 -32.71 26.17 7.32
C VAL A 353 -32.48 25.91 8.81
N SER A 354 -32.33 26.99 9.59
CA SER A 354 -32.44 26.94 11.04
C SER A 354 -33.83 26.43 11.40
N ALA A 355 -33.90 25.35 12.19
CA ALA A 355 -35.13 24.65 12.54
C ALA A 355 -36.28 25.61 12.92
N GLY A 356 -37.47 25.36 12.36
CA GLY A 356 -38.68 26.14 12.60
C GLY A 356 -39.26 26.03 14.02
N PRO A 357 -40.34 26.76 14.32
CA PRO A 357 -40.86 26.92 15.68
C PRO A 357 -41.44 25.59 16.21
N GLY A 358 -40.76 24.97 17.17
CA GLY A 358 -41.18 23.71 17.80
C GLY A 358 -40.06 22.66 17.95
N ALA A 359 -38.92 22.86 17.30
CA ALA A 359 -37.73 22.03 17.53
C ALA A 359 -37.03 22.41 18.84
N ASN A 360 -36.68 21.42 19.66
CA ASN A 360 -35.96 21.62 20.93
C ASN A 360 -34.67 22.44 20.69
N ALA A 361 -34.64 23.64 21.27
CA ALA A 361 -33.68 24.69 20.99
C ALA A 361 -32.26 24.32 21.47
N SER A 362 -31.38 24.02 20.50
CA SER A 362 -29.97 24.43 20.55
C SER A 362 -29.47 24.66 19.12
N SER A 363 -29.59 25.91 18.67
CA SER A 363 -28.81 26.58 17.61
C SER A 363 -27.56 25.82 17.12
N ARG A 364 -27.59 25.12 15.98
CA ARG A 364 -26.45 24.28 15.58
C ARG A 364 -25.78 24.52 14.22
N TRP A 365 -26.47 25.06 13.21
CA TRP A 365 -25.89 25.11 11.86
C TRP A 365 -25.93 26.51 11.26
N ALA A 366 -25.05 27.39 11.74
CA ALA A 366 -24.88 28.76 11.26
C ALA A 366 -23.71 28.90 10.27
N VAL A 367 -23.58 27.98 9.31
CA VAL A 367 -22.56 28.07 8.26
C VAL A 367 -23.21 28.08 6.89
N THR A 368 -23.25 29.25 6.28
CA THR A 368 -23.51 29.49 4.85
C THR A 368 -22.41 28.82 4.03
N GLY A 369 -22.64 27.57 3.64
CA GLY A 369 -21.68 26.79 2.85
C GLY A 369 -22.08 25.33 2.58
N ALA A 370 -22.95 24.75 3.41
CA ALA A 370 -23.58 23.45 3.15
C ALA A 370 -24.68 23.50 2.06
N GLY A 371 -24.96 24.70 1.54
CA GLY A 371 -26.07 25.11 0.66
C GLY A 371 -26.43 24.27 -0.56
N LYS A 372 -25.55 23.37 -1.01
CA LYS A 372 -25.60 22.78 -2.35
C LYS A 372 -25.00 21.38 -2.35
N LEU A 373 -25.56 20.53 -3.21
CA LEU A 373 -24.91 19.27 -3.59
C LEU A 373 -23.48 19.55 -4.08
N PRO A 374 -22.52 18.64 -3.87
CA PRO A 374 -21.14 18.85 -4.28
C PRO A 374 -20.97 19.23 -5.76
N TYR A 375 -21.78 18.63 -6.64
CA TYR A 375 -21.87 18.97 -8.07
C TYR A 375 -23.23 18.57 -8.64
N ALA A 376 -23.55 19.02 -9.86
CA ALA A 376 -24.79 18.68 -10.54
C ALA A 376 -24.86 17.17 -10.88
N GLY A 377 -25.96 16.50 -10.55
CA GLY A 377 -26.09 15.05 -10.75
C GLY A 377 -25.40 14.19 -9.68
N TYR A 378 -25.03 14.79 -8.54
CA TYR A 378 -24.53 14.05 -7.38
C TYR A 378 -25.58 13.04 -6.86
N PRO A 379 -25.20 11.79 -6.54
CA PRO A 379 -26.14 10.77 -6.07
C PRO A 379 -26.73 11.09 -4.69
N THR A 380 -28.00 11.49 -4.65
CA THR A 380 -28.71 11.92 -3.42
C THR A 380 -29.10 10.77 -2.50
N GLY A 381 -29.04 9.52 -2.96
CA GLY A 381 -29.22 8.33 -2.11
C GLY A 381 -28.02 8.05 -1.19
N THR A 382 -26.92 8.78 -1.33
CA THR A 382 -25.71 8.61 -0.52
C THR A 382 -25.81 9.38 0.79
N THR A 383 -24.96 9.06 1.77
CA THR A 383 -25.04 9.69 3.09
C THR A 383 -24.55 11.14 3.08
N LEU A 384 -25.06 11.96 4.01
CA LEU A 384 -24.54 13.32 4.18
C LEU A 384 -23.02 13.30 4.44
N ALA A 385 -22.52 12.38 5.26
CA ALA A 385 -21.09 12.24 5.53
C ALA A 385 -20.25 12.06 4.25
N GLN A 386 -20.77 11.38 3.24
CA GLN A 386 -20.08 11.19 1.95
C GLN A 386 -19.97 12.50 1.16
N SER A 387 -21.01 13.35 1.18
CA SER A 387 -20.95 14.68 0.54
C SER A 387 -19.99 15.66 1.22
N LEU A 388 -19.70 15.44 2.50
CA LEU A 388 -18.80 16.28 3.29
C LEU A 388 -17.33 15.84 3.19
N ARG A 389 -17.01 14.79 2.42
CA ARG A 389 -15.62 14.34 2.24
C ARG A 389 -14.77 15.36 1.46
N PRO A 390 -13.42 15.29 1.55
CA PRO A 390 -12.50 16.09 0.72
C PRO A 390 -12.73 15.92 -0.79
N TYR A 391 -12.98 14.69 -1.23
CA TYR A 391 -13.27 14.30 -2.60
C TYR A 391 -14.64 13.60 -2.63
N PRO A 392 -15.74 14.35 -2.48
CA PRO A 392 -17.08 13.78 -2.31
C PRO A 392 -17.56 13.01 -3.55
N GLN A 393 -16.98 13.29 -4.72
CA GLN A 393 -17.25 12.61 -5.98
C GLN A 393 -16.79 11.13 -6.00
N PHE A 394 -15.99 10.72 -5.03
CA PHE A 394 -15.49 9.34 -4.91
C PHE A 394 -15.82 8.74 -3.55
N GLY A 395 -16.07 7.43 -3.53
CA GLY A 395 -16.20 6.67 -2.29
C GLY A 395 -14.85 6.50 -1.60
N THR A 396 -14.35 5.26 -1.57
CA THR A 396 -13.01 4.96 -1.06
C THR A 396 -11.94 5.36 -2.07
N LEU A 397 -10.90 6.05 -1.61
CA LEU A 397 -9.71 6.36 -2.39
C LEU A 397 -8.56 5.47 -1.92
N SER A 398 -8.00 4.69 -2.84
CA SER A 398 -6.85 3.82 -2.55
C SER A 398 -5.54 4.54 -2.82
N VAL A 399 -4.55 4.29 -1.97
CA VAL A 399 -3.15 4.73 -2.15
C VAL A 399 -2.27 3.48 -2.26
N ILE A 400 -1.23 3.55 -3.08
CA ILE A 400 -0.22 2.51 -3.21
C ILE A 400 1.18 3.06 -2.93
N GLU A 401 2.09 2.17 -2.54
CA GLU A 401 3.50 2.47 -2.25
C GLU A 401 3.75 3.57 -1.20
N ALA A 402 2.84 3.78 -0.24
CA ALA A 402 3.01 4.80 0.80
C ALA A 402 4.10 4.39 1.82
N PRO A 403 5.27 5.06 1.90
CA PRO A 403 6.40 4.61 2.72
C PRO A 403 6.27 5.08 4.17
N LEU A 404 5.21 4.66 4.86
CA LEU A 404 4.81 5.15 6.18
C LEU A 404 4.96 4.10 7.31
N GLY A 405 5.30 2.86 6.96
CA GLY A 405 5.48 1.75 7.87
C GLY A 405 6.79 1.86 8.66
N ASN A 406 6.71 1.60 9.97
CA ASN A 406 7.81 1.58 10.90
C ASN A 406 7.75 0.32 11.76
N THR A 407 8.92 -0.24 12.06
CA THR A 407 9.06 -1.42 12.92
C THR A 407 10.10 -1.19 14.00
N TRP A 408 9.89 -1.84 15.14
CA TRP A 408 10.81 -1.82 16.28
C TRP A 408 11.04 -3.25 16.72
N TYR A 409 12.30 -3.65 16.77
CA TYR A 409 12.72 -4.93 17.32
C TYR A 409 13.82 -4.71 18.34
N ASP A 410 13.69 -5.38 19.48
CA ASP A 410 14.66 -5.38 20.56
C ASP A 410 14.82 -6.82 21.05
N SER A 411 16.05 -7.30 21.17
CA SER A 411 16.32 -8.64 21.65
C SER A 411 17.58 -8.72 22.49
N LEU A 412 17.49 -9.47 23.59
CA LEU A 412 18.63 -10.05 24.29
C LEU A 412 18.82 -11.48 23.77
N GLN A 413 20.00 -11.77 23.22
CA GLN A 413 20.39 -13.09 22.72
C GLN A 413 21.56 -13.61 23.56
N MET A 414 21.44 -14.83 24.07
CA MET A 414 22.46 -15.49 24.86
C MET A 414 22.85 -16.80 24.20
N LYS A 415 24.14 -17.10 24.14
CA LYS A 415 24.67 -18.34 23.60
C LYS A 415 25.70 -18.93 24.54
N LEU A 416 25.55 -20.22 24.82
CA LEU A 416 26.55 -21.03 25.51
C LEU A 416 27.04 -22.12 24.55
N THR A 417 28.35 -22.25 24.44
CA THR A 417 28.99 -23.33 23.68
C THR A 417 29.97 -24.05 24.58
N LYS A 418 29.65 -25.29 24.93
CA LYS A 418 30.58 -26.25 25.54
C LYS A 418 31.15 -27.13 24.44
N ARG A 419 32.42 -26.89 24.11
CA ARG A 419 33.18 -27.74 23.18
C ARG A 419 33.33 -29.14 23.75
N TYR A 420 33.39 -30.13 22.84
CA TYR A 420 33.61 -31.53 23.17
C TYR A 420 34.68 -31.74 24.25
N SER A 421 34.24 -32.29 25.39
CA SER A 421 35.10 -32.64 26.52
C SER A 421 34.37 -33.60 27.44
N HIS A 422 35.08 -34.65 27.91
CA HIS A 422 34.52 -35.74 28.73
C HIS A 422 33.27 -36.36 28.08
N GLY A 423 33.35 -36.67 26.77
CA GLY A 423 32.27 -37.28 26.02
C GLY A 423 31.15 -36.34 25.55
N LEU A 424 31.11 -35.08 26.01
CA LEU A 424 29.95 -34.19 25.80
C LEU A 424 30.28 -32.92 25.02
N ASP A 425 29.48 -32.60 24.00
CA ASP A 425 29.42 -31.31 23.30
C ASP A 425 28.01 -30.71 23.44
N VAL A 426 27.90 -29.41 23.75
CA VAL A 426 26.62 -28.72 23.99
C VAL A 426 26.63 -27.34 23.35
N THR A 427 25.54 -27.00 22.67
CA THR A 427 25.20 -25.63 22.29
C THR A 427 23.82 -25.28 22.81
N SER A 428 23.72 -24.18 23.53
CA SER A 428 22.45 -23.64 24.03
C SER A 428 22.31 -22.18 23.58
N THR A 429 21.13 -21.83 23.09
CA THR A 429 20.79 -20.46 22.67
C THR A 429 19.46 -20.05 23.26
N PHE A 430 19.40 -18.82 23.76
CA PHE A 430 18.20 -18.22 24.30
C PHE A 430 18.02 -16.82 23.71
N ALA A 431 16.81 -16.46 23.33
CA ALA A 431 16.44 -15.12 22.92
C ALA A 431 15.24 -14.64 23.72
N TRP A 432 15.35 -13.46 24.32
CA TRP A 432 14.22 -12.68 24.83
C TRP A 432 14.03 -11.50 23.88
N GLN A 433 12.87 -11.40 23.23
CA GLN A 433 12.68 -10.43 22.16
C GLN A 433 11.28 -9.80 22.19
N LYS A 434 11.18 -8.63 21.57
CA LYS A 434 9.91 -7.91 21.38
C LYS A 434 9.92 -7.27 20.01
N GLU A 435 8.86 -7.50 19.25
CA GLU A 435 8.65 -6.88 17.95
C GLU A 435 7.35 -6.05 17.95
N GLN A 436 7.44 -4.84 17.39
CA GLN A 436 6.32 -3.92 17.26
C GLN A 436 6.30 -3.32 15.86
N ALA A 437 5.11 -2.97 15.39
CA ALA A 437 4.90 -2.27 14.13
C ALA A 437 3.78 -1.23 14.25
N ASN A 438 3.78 -0.24 13.36
CA ASN A 438 2.69 0.74 13.23
C ASN A 438 1.65 0.34 12.17
N MET A 439 1.66 -0.91 11.75
CA MET A 439 0.74 -1.45 10.78
C MET A 439 0.51 -2.94 11.09
N GLY A 440 -0.67 -3.44 10.74
CA GLY A 440 -0.88 -4.88 10.68
C GLY A 440 0.04 -5.47 9.60
N GLN A 441 0.66 -6.59 9.92
CA GLN A 441 1.69 -7.23 9.11
C GLN A 441 1.18 -7.52 7.69
N GLY A 442 1.98 -7.14 6.71
CA GLY A 442 1.84 -7.49 5.31
C GLY A 442 3.19 -7.27 4.65
N TYR A 443 4.09 -8.25 4.80
CA TYR A 443 5.23 -8.36 3.90
C TYR A 443 4.67 -8.41 2.48
N GLY A 444 5.12 -7.48 1.63
CA GLY A 444 4.89 -7.55 0.18
C GLY A 444 5.53 -8.81 -0.38
N SER A 445 4.76 -9.91 -0.42
CA SER A 445 4.83 -11.02 -1.37
C SER A 445 3.84 -12.14 -0.94
N GLY A 446 2.59 -12.04 -1.36
CA GLY A 446 1.72 -13.22 -1.54
C GLY A 446 1.14 -13.95 -0.32
N LEU A 447 1.38 -13.52 0.92
CA LEU A 447 0.69 -14.05 2.11
C LEU A 447 -0.14 -12.95 2.78
N GLY A 448 -1.46 -13.08 2.63
CA GLY A 448 -2.55 -12.32 3.27
C GLY A 448 -2.17 -11.05 4.04
N GLN A 449 -2.59 -9.90 3.51
CA GLN A 449 -2.58 -8.61 4.18
C GLN A 449 -3.35 -8.71 5.51
N VAL A 450 -2.65 -8.76 6.66
CA VAL A 450 -3.32 -8.66 7.97
C VAL A 450 -3.60 -7.17 8.17
N THR A 451 -4.78 -6.73 7.79
CA THR A 451 -5.32 -5.40 8.13
C THR A 451 -5.50 -5.29 9.64
N GLY A 452 -4.45 -4.86 10.34
CA GLY A 452 -4.62 -4.31 11.68
C GLY A 452 -5.48 -3.04 11.58
N ALA A 453 -6.51 -2.93 12.43
CA ALA A 453 -7.36 -1.74 12.47
C ALA A 453 -6.48 -0.49 12.66
N VAL A 454 -6.62 0.48 11.75
CA VAL A 454 -5.97 1.77 11.91
C VAL A 454 -6.79 2.58 12.89
N ASN A 455 -6.21 2.87 14.06
CA ASN A 455 -6.88 3.57 15.15
C ASN A 455 -7.18 5.02 14.75
N ASP A 456 -6.17 5.71 14.21
CA ASP A 456 -6.30 7.08 13.71
C ASP A 456 -5.27 7.35 12.60
N VAL A 457 -5.75 7.52 11.37
CA VAL A 457 -4.92 7.84 10.18
C VAL A 457 -4.27 9.23 10.27
N PHE A 458 -4.85 10.15 11.06
CA PHE A 458 -4.34 11.51 11.28
C PHE A 458 -3.33 11.57 12.43
N ASN A 459 -3.40 10.61 13.37
CA ASN A 459 -2.43 10.46 14.44
C ASN A 459 -1.72 9.09 14.40
N ARG A 460 -0.83 8.95 13.42
CA ARG A 460 -0.04 7.73 13.21
C ARG A 460 0.89 7.36 14.38
N ARG A 461 1.18 8.29 15.30
CA ARG A 461 2.01 7.99 16.48
C ARG A 461 1.28 7.07 17.46
N ASN A 462 -0.06 7.11 17.46
CA ASN A 462 -0.89 6.22 18.28
C ASN A 462 -1.07 4.84 17.66
N GLN A 463 -0.70 4.68 16.39
CA GLN A 463 -0.74 3.40 15.70
C GLN A 463 0.54 2.62 16.01
N LYS A 464 0.61 1.93 17.16
CA LYS A 464 1.73 1.04 17.49
C LYS A 464 1.21 -0.18 18.23
N SER A 465 1.41 -1.36 17.65
CA SER A 465 0.96 -2.64 18.21
C SER A 465 2.12 -3.63 18.28
N LEU A 466 1.95 -4.69 19.07
CA LEU A 466 2.81 -5.86 18.99
C LEU A 466 2.66 -6.50 17.60
N SER A 467 3.77 -6.98 17.05
CA SER A 467 3.78 -7.77 15.82
C SER A 467 3.18 -9.14 16.07
N SER A 468 2.44 -9.69 15.11
CA SER A 468 1.97 -11.09 15.17
C SER A 468 3.12 -12.11 15.08
N LEU A 469 4.31 -11.67 14.64
CA LEU A 469 5.54 -12.47 14.59
C LEU A 469 6.37 -12.35 15.88
N SER A 470 5.91 -11.55 16.85
CA SER A 470 6.65 -11.37 18.09
C SER A 470 6.58 -12.64 18.94
N GLU A 471 7.68 -13.39 18.99
CA GLU A 471 7.87 -14.51 19.92
C GLU A 471 8.65 -14.04 21.14
N PRO A 472 8.04 -13.84 22.33
CA PRO A 472 8.73 -13.23 23.46
C PRO A 472 9.97 -14.00 23.91
N PHE A 473 9.91 -15.34 23.89
CA PHE A 473 10.99 -16.21 24.34
C PHE A 473 11.21 -17.33 23.33
N THR A 474 12.45 -17.49 22.88
CA THR A 474 12.87 -18.60 22.02
C THR A 474 14.07 -19.29 22.66
N PHE A 475 14.01 -20.61 22.82
CA PHE A 475 15.08 -21.41 23.41
C PHE A 475 15.40 -22.62 22.53
N SER A 476 16.68 -22.90 22.34
CA SER A 476 17.14 -24.10 21.64
C SER A 476 18.36 -24.70 22.34
N LEU A 477 18.36 -26.03 22.44
CA LEU A 477 19.43 -26.82 23.03
C LEU A 477 19.79 -27.97 22.09
N GLY A 478 21.05 -28.02 21.68
CA GLY A 478 21.63 -29.15 20.98
C GLY A 478 22.76 -29.75 21.81
N PHE A 479 22.83 -31.08 21.88
CA PHE A 479 23.94 -31.78 22.51
C PHE A 479 24.28 -33.05 21.74
N SER A 480 25.55 -33.46 21.81
CA SER A 480 25.99 -34.78 21.36
C SER A 480 26.84 -35.41 22.44
N TYR A 481 26.66 -36.71 22.62
CA TYR A 481 27.40 -37.50 23.60
C TYR A 481 28.06 -38.70 22.92
N ARG A 482 29.34 -38.89 23.19
CA ARG A 482 30.13 -40.03 22.73
C ARG A 482 30.77 -40.69 23.94
N LEU A 483 30.47 -41.98 24.09
CA LEU A 483 31.06 -42.88 25.09
C LEU A 483 32.55 -43.11 24.84
#